data_AF-A0A977KRW6-F1
#
_entry.id   AF-A0A977KRW6-F1
#
_cell.length_a   1.000
_cell.length_b   1.000
_cell.length_c   1.000
_cell.angle_alpha   90.00
_cell.angle_beta   90.00
_cell.angle_gamma   90.00
#
_symmetry.space_group_name_H-M   'P 1'
#
loop_
_entity.id
_entity.type
_entity.pdbx_description
1 polymer ?
#
loop_
_entity_poly.entity_id
_entity_poly.type
_entity_poly.pdbx_seq_one_letter_code
_entity_poly.pdbx_strand_id
1 'polypeptide(L)'
;MIVREAKLLNGAKEQYQSLDEAICTAQFIRNKAVRYWMDNQGVGKADLYVLCKELAKEFPFAKKLNSAARQASAERAWASISSFYIVVEKEKRKKVIPSLKNIVAL
;
A
#
# COMPACT_ATOMS: atom_id res chain seq x y z
N MET A 1 -7.75 0.44 -8.21
CA MET A 1 -7.95 -0.92 -7.67
C MET A 1 -7.66 -1.90 -8.81
N ILE A 2 -6.64 -2.74 -8.69
CA ILE A 2 -6.39 -3.79 -9.68
C ILE A 2 -7.05 -5.06 -9.13
N VAL A 3 -8.09 -5.53 -9.80
CA VAL A 3 -8.70 -6.85 -9.54
C VAL A 3 -7.73 -7.88 -10.11
N ARG A 4 -7.21 -8.76 -9.24
CA ARG A 4 -6.38 -9.89 -9.67
C ARG A 4 -7.28 -11.12 -9.75
N GLU A 5 -7.88 -11.32 -10.91
CA GLU A 5 -8.64 -12.54 -11.19
C GLU A 5 -7.65 -13.65 -11.57
N ALA A 6 -7.32 -14.53 -10.62
CA ALA A 6 -6.69 -15.79 -10.97
C ALA A 6 -7.79 -16.71 -11.52
N LYS A 7 -7.96 -16.76 -12.85
CA LYS A 7 -8.94 -17.64 -13.51
C LYS A 7 -8.45 -19.09 -13.45
N LEU A 8 -8.58 -19.72 -12.29
CA LEU A 8 -8.58 -21.19 -12.19
C LEU A 8 -9.96 -21.65 -12.65
N LEU A 9 -10.06 -22.07 -13.92
CA LEU A 9 -11.34 -22.50 -14.52
C LEU A 9 -11.76 -23.92 -14.09
N ASN A 10 -10.85 -24.70 -13.48
CA ASN A 10 -11.09 -26.05 -12.95
C ASN A 10 -10.12 -26.36 -11.79
N GLY A 11 -10.00 -25.47 -10.80
CA GLY A 11 -9.05 -25.64 -9.71
C GLY A 11 -9.46 -26.76 -8.73
N ALA A 12 -8.49 -27.52 -8.22
CA ALA A 12 -8.73 -28.36 -7.05
C ALA A 12 -9.00 -27.48 -5.81
N LYS A 13 -9.76 -27.98 -4.84
CA LYS A 13 -10.07 -27.25 -3.59
C LYS A 13 -8.82 -26.70 -2.89
N GLU A 14 -7.76 -27.49 -2.88
CA GLU A 14 -6.45 -27.15 -2.31
C GLU A 14 -5.79 -25.96 -3.01
N GLN A 15 -5.99 -25.82 -4.33
CA GLN A 15 -5.45 -24.71 -5.11
C GLN A 15 -6.16 -23.40 -4.78
N TYR A 16 -7.49 -23.42 -4.62
CA TYR A 16 -8.24 -22.25 -4.17
C TYR A 16 -7.86 -21.84 -2.74
N GLN A 17 -7.70 -22.81 -1.83
CA GLN A 17 -7.24 -22.53 -0.47
C GLN A 17 -5.85 -21.89 -0.45
N SER A 18 -4.93 -22.40 -1.27
CA SER A 18 -3.59 -21.82 -1.42
C SER A 18 -3.63 -20.39 -1.97
N LEU A 19 -4.56 -20.11 -2.89
CA LEU A 19 -4.78 -18.78 -3.43
C LEU A 19 -5.34 -17.82 -2.36
N ASP A 20 -6.33 -18.26 -1.58
CA ASP A 20 -6.90 -17.47 -0.49
C ASP A 20 -5.86 -17.16 0.58
N GLU A 21 -5.03 -18.13 0.96
CA GLU A 21 -3.90 -17.91 1.86
C GLU A 21 -2.91 -16.87 1.31
N ALA A 22 -2.60 -16.93 0.01
CA ALA A 22 -1.71 -15.97 -0.63
C ALA A 22 -2.32 -14.55 -0.66
N ILE A 23 -3.61 -14.43 -0.94
CA ILE A 23 -4.35 -13.16 -0.93
C ILE A 23 -4.36 -12.56 0.47
N CYS A 24 -4.73 -13.35 1.49
CA CYS A 24 -4.72 -12.93 2.89
C CYS A 24 -3.33 -12.47 3.33
N THR A 25 -2.28 -13.20 2.95
CA THR A 25 -0.89 -12.84 3.26
C THR A 25 -0.48 -11.52 2.59
N ALA A 26 -0.83 -11.33 1.31
CA ALA A 26 -0.54 -10.08 0.60
C ALA A 26 -1.26 -8.88 1.22
N GLN A 27 -2.52 -9.06 1.65
CA GLN A 27 -3.30 -8.04 2.35
C GLN A 27 -2.69 -7.72 3.72
N PHE A 28 -2.29 -8.74 4.48
CA PHE A 28 -1.60 -8.56 5.76
C PHE A 28 -0.36 -7.66 5.63
N ILE A 29 0.52 -7.98 4.67
CA ILE A 29 1.75 -7.21 4.43
C ILE A 29 1.42 -5.76 4.05
N ARG A 30 0.45 -5.55 3.14
CA ARG A 30 0.00 -4.21 2.75
C ARG A 30 -0.51 -3.43 3.96
N ASN A 31 -1.35 -4.04 4.80
CA ASN A 31 -1.95 -3.40 5.96
C ASN A 31 -0.89 -3.04 7.02
N LYS A 32 0.09 -3.93 7.26
CA LYS A 32 1.23 -3.66 8.15
C LYS A 32 2.10 -2.51 7.61
N ALA A 33 2.33 -2.45 6.30
CA ALA A 33 3.07 -1.34 5.68
C ALA A 33 2.35 0.01 5.85
N VAL A 34 1.03 0.05 5.66
CA VAL A 34 0.24 1.26 5.90
C VAL A 34 0.28 1.66 7.38
N ARG A 35 0.10 0.70 8.30
CA ARG A 35 0.16 0.95 9.74
C ARG A 35 1.52 1.49 10.16
N TYR A 36 2.60 0.87 9.70
CA TYR A 36 3.96 1.31 9.96
C TYR A 36 4.20 2.76 9.49
N TRP A 37 3.71 3.12 8.30
CA TRP A 37 3.77 4.49 7.83
C TRP A 37 2.94 5.48 8.68
N MET A 38 1.78 5.07 9.19
CA MET A 38 0.96 5.93 10.05
C MET A 38 1.63 6.20 11.40
N ASP A 39 2.34 5.21 11.94
CA ASP A 39 2.90 5.25 13.29
C ASP A 39 4.29 5.92 13.33
N ASN A 40 4.93 6.14 12.17
CA ASN A 40 6.32 6.64 12.09
C ASN A 40 6.44 7.84 11.12
N GLN A 41 7.25 8.83 11.49
CA GLN A 41 7.53 9.97 10.61
C GLN A 41 8.68 9.68 9.63
N GLY A 42 8.62 10.28 8.44
CA GLY A 42 9.70 10.18 7.45
C GLY A 42 9.81 8.82 6.73
N VAL A 43 8.84 7.93 6.91
CA VAL A 43 8.84 6.61 6.25
C VAL A 43 8.76 6.74 4.74
N GLY A 44 9.78 6.22 4.05
CA GLY A 44 9.86 6.14 2.60
C GLY A 44 9.58 4.75 2.05
N LYS A 45 9.62 4.62 0.72
CA LYS A 45 9.41 3.35 0.00
C LYS A 45 10.40 2.27 0.44
N ALA A 46 11.66 2.64 0.68
CA ALA A 46 12.72 1.72 1.08
C ALA A 46 12.46 1.09 2.45
N ASP A 47 11.96 1.87 3.41
CA ASP A 47 11.62 1.39 4.76
C ASP A 47 10.52 0.32 4.70
N LEU A 48 9.53 0.51 3.82
CA LEU A 48 8.48 -0.48 3.62
C LEU A 48 9.00 -1.80 3.03
N TYR A 49 10.06 -1.77 2.23
CA TYR A 49 10.71 -2.99 1.74
C TYR A 49 11.49 -3.72 2.82
N VAL A 50 12.19 -2.98 3.69
CA VAL A 50 12.85 -3.54 4.87
C VAL A 50 11.79 -4.20 5.77
N LEU A 51 10.68 -3.51 6.05
CA LEU A 51 9.57 -4.06 6.80
C LEU A 51 9.04 -5.37 6.21
N CYS A 52 8.86 -5.47 4.88
CA CYS A 52 8.45 -6.72 4.22
C CYS A 52 9.41 -7.89 4.45
N LYS A 53 10.70 -7.61 4.60
CA LYS A 53 11.71 -8.62 4.93
C LYS A 53 11.57 -9.06 6.37
N GLU A 54 11.40 -8.13 7.30
CA GLU A 54 11.23 -8.43 8.72
C GLU A 54 9.94 -9.20 9.00
N LEU A 55 8.82 -8.81 8.38
CA LEU A 55 7.55 -9.53 8.50
C LEU A 55 7.66 -11.00 8.05
N ALA A 56 8.50 -11.30 7.05
CA ALA A 56 8.70 -12.70 6.63
C ALA A 56 9.67 -13.48 7.52
N LYS A 57 10.46 -12.82 8.36
CA LYS A 57 11.21 -13.48 9.42
C LYS A 57 10.32 -13.77 10.63
N GLU A 58 9.46 -12.82 10.97
CA GLU A 58 8.57 -12.89 12.14
C GLU A 58 7.38 -13.84 11.91
N PHE A 59 6.78 -13.81 10.72
CA PHE A 59 5.58 -14.58 10.41
C PHE A 59 5.87 -15.69 9.40
N PRO A 60 5.86 -16.98 9.82
CA PRO A 60 6.12 -18.10 8.91
C PRO A 60 5.17 -18.17 7.71
N PHE A 61 3.90 -17.77 7.88
CA PHE A 61 2.95 -17.70 6.76
C PHE A 61 3.32 -16.61 5.74
N ALA A 62 3.89 -15.49 6.19
CA ALA A 62 4.39 -14.45 5.30
C ALA A 62 5.60 -14.93 4.50
N LYS A 63 6.44 -15.79 5.09
CA LYS A 63 7.58 -16.42 4.39
C LYS A 63 7.16 -17.34 3.24
N LYS A 64 5.99 -17.99 3.35
CA LYS A 64 5.44 -18.84 2.27
C LYS A 64 5.18 -18.04 0.99
N LEU A 65 4.88 -16.75 1.11
CA LEU A 65 4.74 -15.86 -0.03
C LEU A 65 6.12 -15.45 -0.57
N ASN A 66 6.34 -15.63 -1.87
CA ASN A 66 7.62 -15.31 -2.51
C ASN A 66 7.98 -13.82 -2.34
N SER A 67 9.28 -13.52 -2.39
CA SER A 67 9.81 -12.17 -2.12
C SER A 67 9.22 -11.09 -3.03
N ALA A 68 9.07 -11.38 -4.32
CA ALA A 68 8.51 -10.44 -5.29
C ALA A 68 7.04 -10.07 -4.96
N ALA A 69 6.22 -11.06 -4.58
CA ALA A 69 4.83 -10.83 -4.20
C ALA A 69 4.71 -10.03 -2.88
N ARG A 70 5.60 -10.26 -1.93
CA ARG A 70 5.70 -9.45 -0.71
C ARG A 70 6.09 -8.01 -1.02
N GLN A 71 7.11 -7.81 -1.86
CA GLN A 71 7.55 -6.49 -2.28
C GLN A 71 6.44 -5.75 -3.03
N ALA A 72 5.77 -6.41 -3.98
CA ALA A 72 4.63 -5.84 -4.70
C ALA A 72 3.49 -5.40 -3.76
N SER A 73 3.30 -6.09 -2.62
CA SER A 73 2.32 -5.69 -1.61
C SER A 73 2.72 -4.40 -0.88
N ALA A 74 4.01 -4.23 -0.55
CA ALA A 74 4.53 -2.95 -0.05
C ALA A 74 4.46 -1.83 -1.09
N GLU A 75 4.72 -2.11 -2.37
CA GLU A 75 4.59 -1.11 -3.43
C GLU A 75 3.15 -0.62 -3.58
N ARG A 76 2.18 -1.52 -3.46
CA ARG A 76 0.75 -1.15 -3.45
C ARG A 76 0.39 -0.29 -2.24
N ALA A 77 0.98 -0.56 -1.08
CA ALA A 77 0.84 0.30 0.09
C ALA A 77 1.42 1.70 -0.19
N TRP A 78 2.66 1.76 -0.71
CA TRP A 78 3.32 3.00 -1.07
C TRP A 78 2.55 3.82 -2.10
N ALA A 79 2.03 3.19 -3.16
CA ALA A 79 1.21 3.86 -4.16
C ALA A 79 -0.06 4.50 -3.55
N SER A 80 -0.67 3.82 -2.58
CA SER A 80 -1.83 4.35 -1.85
C SER A 80 -1.44 5.55 -0.98
N ILE A 81 -0.32 5.46 -0.25
CA ILE A 81 0.22 6.52 0.61
C ILE A 81 0.63 7.75 -0.20
N SER A 82 1.42 7.55 -1.26
CA SER A 82 1.89 8.62 -2.13
C SER A 82 0.73 9.35 -2.80
N SER A 83 -0.29 8.61 -3.26
CA SER A 83 -1.50 9.19 -3.82
C SER A 83 -2.30 10.00 -2.78
N PHE A 84 -2.36 9.54 -1.52
CA PHE A 84 -2.97 10.29 -0.42
C PHE A 84 -2.27 11.64 -0.20
N TYR A 85 -0.93 11.68 -0.15
CA TYR A 85 -0.19 12.94 -0.05
C TYR A 85 -0.49 13.89 -1.21
N ILE A 86 -0.48 13.40 -2.45
CA ILE A 86 -0.76 14.22 -3.64
C ILE A 86 -2.16 14.84 -3.54
N VAL A 87 -3.17 14.07 -3.10
CA VAL A 87 -4.53 14.57 -2.91
C VAL A 87 -4.58 15.62 -1.80
N VAL A 88 -3.98 15.34 -0.64
CA VAL A 88 -3.95 16.28 0.50
C VAL A 88 -3.24 17.58 0.13
N GLU A 89 -2.13 17.53 -0.59
CA GLU A 89 -1.39 18.71 -1.03
C GLU A 89 -2.22 19.56 -2.01
N LYS A 90 -2.91 18.92 -2.97
CA LYS A 90 -3.84 19.61 -3.88
C LYS A 90 -4.97 20.30 -3.13
N GLU A 91 -5.55 19.65 -2.13
CA GLU A 91 -6.62 20.25 -1.31
C GLU A 91 -6.11 21.42 -0.44
N LYS A 92 -4.90 21.32 0.12
CA LYS A 92 -4.25 22.45 0.81
C LYS A 92 -4.05 23.64 -0.11
N ARG A 93 -3.57 23.42 -1.34
CA ARG A 93 -3.41 24.48 -2.35
C ARG A 93 -4.74 25.14 -2.73
N LYS A 94 -5.83 24.38 -2.86
CA LYS A 94 -7.17 24.94 -3.11
C LYS A 94 -7.67 25.82 -1.97
N LYS A 95 -7.41 25.45 -0.70
CA LYS A 95 -7.78 26.28 0.47
C LYS A 95 -6.93 27.53 0.62
N VAL A 96 -5.69 27.53 0.13
CA VAL A 96 -4.73 28.66 0.21
C VAL A 96 -4.93 29.70 -0.91
N ILE A 97 -5.95 29.56 -1.76
CA ILE A 97 -6.39 30.63 -2.66
C ILE A 97 -7.70 31.30 -2.14
N PRO A 98 -7.69 32.06 -1.04
CA PRO A 98 -8.67 33.13 -0.82
C PRO A 98 -8.35 34.31 -1.75
N SER A 99 -9.35 34.72 -2.53
CA SER A 99 -9.45 35.91 -3.38
C SER A 99 -8.28 36.92 -3.39
N LEU A 100 -7.43 36.86 -4.44
CA LEU A 100 -6.73 38.03 -4.96
C LEU A 100 -7.54 38.66 -6.11
N LYS A 101 -8.74 39.15 -5.80
CA LYS A 101 -9.46 40.08 -6.66
C LYS A 101 -9.99 41.21 -5.78
N ASN A 102 -9.41 42.40 -5.98
CA ASN A 102 -9.86 43.72 -5.50
C ASN A 102 -9.24 44.26 -4.20
N ILE A 103 -7.92 44.14 -4.02
CA ILE A 103 -7.16 45.16 -3.26
C ILE A 103 -5.97 45.61 -4.12
N VAL A 104 -6.28 46.41 -5.13
CA VAL A 104 -5.40 47.53 -5.52
C VAL A 104 -6.33 48.73 -5.52
N ALA A 105 -6.26 49.49 -4.44
CA ALA A 105 -6.55 50.91 -4.50
C ALA A 105 -5.47 51.54 -5.39
N LEU A 106 -5.91 52.19 -6.47
CA LEU A 106 -5.41 53.44 -7.07
C LEU A 106 -6.08 53.63 -8.43
#